data_AF-C4FE61-F1
#
_entry.id   AF-C4FE61-F1
#
_cell.length_a   1.000
_cell.length_b   1.000
_cell.length_c   1.000
_cell.angle_alpha   90.00
_cell.angle_beta   90.00
_cell.angle_gamma   90.00
#
_symmetry.space_group_name_H-M   'P 1'
#
loop_
_entity.id
_entity.type
_entity.pdbx_description
1 polymer ?
#
loop_
_entity_poly.entity_id
_entity_poly.type
_entity_poly.pdbx_seq_one_letter_code
_entity_poly.pdbx_strand_id
1 'polypeptide(L)'
;MVELMVAMFIFMMISGIFLTSIIQFLHTTTTDAIRTRSASEIATATQRIDRYVRYASAMEYDDAAQRVTMLMPGEAAGKQRCVVLQYDEAAWANGTVNTYGKLVLKTKDAGAASWSSNVVLGSLMNHSSSSGVTSDDSLFGAQMFGLDGMKKVLTFSPVAGSYSGGKPITSNVTTTFTARNVKATNPTPDFSVCS
;
A
#
# COMPACT_ATOMS: atom_id res chain seq x y z
N MET A 1 35.96 -50.15 -13.57
CA MET A 1 36.02 -48.89 -14.35
C MET A 1 34.64 -48.49 -14.87
N VAL A 2 33.95 -49.34 -15.63
CA VAL A 2 32.59 -49.06 -16.18
C VAL A 2 31.54 -48.79 -15.10
N GLU A 3 31.52 -49.58 -14.02
CA GLU A 3 30.55 -49.41 -12.92
C GLU A 3 30.69 -48.05 -12.21
N LEU A 4 31.91 -47.55 -12.03
CA LEU A 4 32.16 -46.21 -11.46
C LEU A 4 31.75 -45.09 -12.42
N MET A 5 31.92 -45.26 -13.73
CA MET A 5 31.46 -44.28 -14.72
C MET A 5 29.94 -44.21 -14.77
N VAL A 6 29.25 -45.35 -14.70
CA VAL A 6 27.78 -45.40 -14.64
C VAL A 6 27.25 -44.77 -13.36
N ALA A 7 27.85 -45.08 -12.20
CA ALA A 7 27.47 -44.48 -10.93
C ALA A 7 27.65 -42.95 -10.93
N MET A 8 28.74 -42.44 -11.50
CA MET A 8 28.99 -41.00 -11.62
C MET A 8 28.00 -40.32 -12.57
N PHE A 9 27.62 -40.98 -13.66
CA PHE A 9 26.66 -40.45 -14.63
C PHE A 9 25.25 -40.34 -14.03
N ILE A 10 24.81 -41.38 -13.30
CA ILE A 10 23.54 -41.38 -12.58
C ILE A 10 23.55 -40.31 -11.48
N PHE A 11 24.64 -40.19 -10.73
CA PHE A 11 24.78 -39.18 -9.68
C PHE A 11 24.74 -37.75 -10.24
N MET A 12 25.39 -37.48 -11.36
CA MET A 12 25.30 -36.19 -12.06
C MET A 12 23.88 -35.88 -12.52
N MET A 13 23.19 -36.88 -13.10
CA MET A 13 21.82 -36.71 -13.59
C MET A 13 20.84 -36.41 -12.45
N ILE A 14 20.90 -37.17 -11.36
CA ILE A 14 20.05 -36.97 -10.17
C ILE A 14 20.37 -35.63 -9.49
N SER A 15 21.65 -35.28 -9.34
CA SER A 15 22.07 -34.01 -8.74
C SER A 15 21.59 -32.81 -9.56
N GLY A 16 21.60 -32.90 -10.91
CA GLY A 16 21.07 -31.85 -11.78
C GLY A 16 19.56 -31.66 -11.64
N ILE A 17 18.79 -32.76 -11.62
CA ILE A 17 17.33 -32.71 -11.41
C ILE A 17 17.00 -32.16 -10.03
N PHE A 18 17.74 -32.58 -9.00
CA PHE A 18 17.54 -32.12 -7.63
C PHE A 18 17.85 -30.63 -7.46
N LEU A 19 18.96 -30.15 -8.02
CA LEU A 19 19.35 -28.74 -7.92
C LEU A 19 18.34 -27.82 -8.61
N THR A 20 17.90 -28.19 -9.82
CA THR A 20 16.87 -27.44 -10.55
C THR A 20 15.53 -27.41 -9.80
N SER A 21 15.13 -28.54 -9.20
CA SER A 21 13.91 -28.63 -8.37
C SER A 21 13.99 -27.74 -7.12
N ILE A 22 15.14 -27.72 -6.43
CA ILE A 22 15.35 -26.84 -5.26
C ILE A 22 15.28 -25.37 -5.65
N ILE A 23 15.94 -24.98 -6.75
CA ILE A 23 15.95 -23.59 -7.21
C ILE A 23 14.52 -23.14 -7.52
N GLN A 24 13.75 -23.99 -8.24
CA GLN A 24 12.34 -23.70 -8.51
C GLN A 24 11.52 -23.60 -7.22
N PHE A 25 11.69 -24.53 -6.29
CA PHE A 25 11.01 -24.51 -4.99
C PHE A 25 11.32 -23.24 -4.18
N LEU A 26 12.57 -22.79 -4.17
CA LEU A 26 12.97 -21.56 -3.48
C LEU A 26 12.38 -20.31 -4.13
N HIS A 27 12.36 -20.25 -5.47
CA HIS A 27 11.73 -19.14 -6.19
C HIS A 27 10.22 -19.06 -5.95
N THR A 28 9.51 -20.20 -5.95
CA THR A 28 8.07 -20.21 -5.64
C THR A 28 7.83 -19.80 -4.19
N THR A 29 8.59 -20.37 -3.25
CA THR A 29 8.45 -20.06 -1.82
C THR A 29 8.69 -18.58 -1.52
N THR A 30 9.72 -17.97 -2.11
CA THR A 30 10.00 -16.53 -1.90
C THR A 30 8.92 -15.63 -2.51
N THR A 31 8.43 -15.99 -3.70
CA THR A 31 7.36 -15.25 -4.38
C THR A 31 6.06 -15.31 -3.58
N ASP A 32 5.68 -16.50 -3.13
CA ASP A 32 4.46 -16.70 -2.33
C ASP A 32 4.57 -15.98 -0.99
N ALA A 33 5.74 -16.04 -0.32
CA ALA A 33 5.97 -15.31 0.92
C ALA A 33 5.81 -13.78 0.75
N ILE A 34 6.33 -13.20 -0.34
CA ILE A 34 6.17 -11.77 -0.64
C ILE A 34 4.69 -11.42 -0.86
N ARG A 35 3.96 -12.21 -1.64
CA ARG A 35 2.53 -11.98 -1.90
C ARG A 35 1.70 -12.10 -0.63
N THR A 36 1.89 -13.18 0.14
CA THR A 36 1.17 -13.40 1.41
C THR A 36 1.42 -12.28 2.39
N ARG A 37 2.68 -11.84 2.55
CA ARG A 37 3.02 -10.72 3.42
C ARG A 37 2.35 -9.42 2.95
N SER A 38 2.48 -9.09 1.67
CA SER A 38 1.92 -7.87 1.08
C SER A 38 0.39 -7.82 1.23
N ALA A 39 -0.29 -8.94 0.97
CA ALA A 39 -1.73 -9.07 1.15
C ALA A 39 -2.16 -8.91 2.63
N SER A 40 -1.40 -9.49 3.57
CA SER A 40 -1.66 -9.34 5.01
C SER A 40 -1.47 -7.90 5.50
N GLU A 41 -0.43 -7.21 5.02
CA GLU A 41 -0.18 -5.80 5.32
C GLU A 41 -1.31 -4.93 4.77
N ILE A 42 -1.74 -5.15 3.52
CA ILE A 42 -2.89 -4.47 2.91
C ILE A 42 -4.17 -4.72 3.72
N ALA A 43 -4.47 -5.97 4.08
CA ALA A 43 -5.68 -6.29 4.84
C ALA A 43 -5.72 -5.56 6.20
N THR A 44 -4.59 -5.50 6.89
CA THR A 44 -4.45 -4.77 8.15
C THR A 44 -4.61 -3.26 7.95
N ALA A 45 -4.00 -2.70 6.89
CA ALA A 45 -4.16 -1.30 6.53
C ALA A 45 -5.63 -0.96 6.20
N THR A 46 -6.30 -1.80 5.43
CA THR A 46 -7.72 -1.66 5.08
C THR A 46 -8.60 -1.64 6.33
N GLN A 47 -8.40 -2.53 7.29
CA GLN A 47 -9.16 -2.53 8.55
C GLN A 47 -8.94 -1.25 9.36
N ARG A 48 -7.69 -0.76 9.40
CA ARG A 48 -7.38 0.51 10.07
C ARG A 48 -8.07 1.69 9.40
N ILE A 49 -8.01 1.75 8.06
CA ILE A 49 -8.64 2.82 7.27
C ILE A 49 -10.16 2.78 7.41
N ASP A 50 -10.79 1.60 7.36
CA ASP A 50 -12.24 1.45 7.55
C ASP A 50 -12.70 2.10 8.86
N ARG A 51 -11.98 1.82 9.96
CA ARG A 51 -12.26 2.44 11.26
C ARG A 51 -12.21 3.97 11.17
N TYR A 52 -11.17 4.55 10.57
CA TYR A 52 -11.06 6.01 10.45
C TYR A 52 -12.18 6.61 9.59
N VAL A 53 -12.46 6.01 8.44
CA VAL A 53 -13.52 6.48 7.52
C VAL A 53 -14.90 6.39 8.18
N ARG A 54 -15.17 5.31 8.91
CA ARG A 54 -16.46 5.07 9.55
C ARG A 54 -16.74 6.02 10.71
N TYR A 55 -15.72 6.38 11.49
CA TYR A 55 -15.84 7.28 12.63
C TYR A 55 -15.52 8.74 12.31
N ALA A 56 -15.17 9.05 11.06
CA ALA A 56 -14.92 10.42 10.64
C ALA A 56 -16.21 11.25 10.69
N SER A 57 -16.17 12.37 11.42
CA SER A 57 -17.23 13.39 11.42
C SER A 57 -17.24 14.18 10.13
N ALA A 58 -16.09 14.33 9.47
CA ALA A 58 -15.95 14.96 8.17
C ALA A 58 -14.72 14.43 7.44
N MET A 59 -14.76 14.45 6.11
CA MET A 59 -13.65 14.03 5.27
C MET A 59 -13.45 14.97 4.08
N GLU A 60 -12.18 15.25 3.78
CA GLU A 60 -11.71 15.97 2.60
C GLU A 60 -10.65 15.14 1.87
N TYR A 61 -10.58 15.29 0.55
CA TYR A 61 -9.60 14.61 -0.28
C TYR A 61 -8.95 15.60 -1.23
N ASP A 62 -7.63 15.56 -1.23
CA ASP A 62 -6.74 16.31 -2.10
C ASP A 62 -6.11 15.33 -3.09
N ASP A 63 -6.59 15.40 -4.33
CA ASP A 63 -6.20 14.48 -5.40
C ASP A 63 -4.74 14.69 -5.85
N ALA A 64 -4.29 15.94 -5.83
CA ALA A 64 -2.93 16.31 -6.23
C ALA A 64 -1.88 15.78 -5.24
N ALA A 65 -2.21 15.82 -3.95
CA ALA A 65 -1.32 15.33 -2.88
C ALA A 65 -1.59 13.86 -2.49
N GLN A 66 -2.53 13.17 -3.15
CA GLN A 66 -2.99 11.82 -2.78
C GLN A 66 -3.23 11.69 -1.26
N ARG A 67 -3.98 12.66 -0.72
CA ARG A 67 -4.13 12.87 0.72
C ARG A 67 -5.60 12.92 1.12
N VAL A 68 -5.97 12.08 2.08
CA VAL A 68 -7.30 12.05 2.70
C VAL A 68 -7.19 12.64 4.10
N THR A 69 -7.88 13.75 4.32
CA THR A 69 -7.96 14.42 5.62
C THR A 69 -9.31 14.10 6.26
N MET A 70 -9.29 13.72 7.53
CA MET A 70 -10.47 13.27 8.26
C MET A 70 -10.50 13.94 9.63
N LEU A 71 -11.67 14.41 10.04
CA LEU A 71 -11.93 14.86 11.39
C LEU A 71 -12.60 13.74 12.17
N MET A 72 -12.14 13.50 13.39
CA MET A 72 -12.70 12.53 14.30
C MET A 72 -12.98 13.17 15.66
N PRO A 73 -13.88 12.60 16.47
CA PRO A 73 -13.93 12.93 17.89
C PRO A 73 -12.58 12.57 18.53
N GLY A 74 -11.98 13.54 19.23
CA GLY A 74 -10.74 13.35 19.98
C GLY A 74 -10.96 12.61 21.30
N GLU A 75 -9.86 12.31 22.00
CA GLU A 75 -9.91 11.57 23.27
C GLU A 75 -10.50 12.39 24.43
N ALA A 76 -10.39 13.71 24.35
CA ALA A 76 -11.03 14.62 25.30
C ALA A 76 -12.43 15.01 24.79
N ALA A 77 -13.42 14.98 25.68
CA ALA A 77 -14.79 15.36 25.37
C ALA A 77 -14.85 16.77 24.74
N GLY A 78 -15.47 16.87 23.57
CA GLY A 78 -15.62 18.12 22.82
C GLY A 78 -14.39 18.56 22.01
N LYS A 79 -13.25 17.85 22.08
CA LYS A 79 -12.11 18.11 21.20
C LYS A 79 -12.18 17.27 19.94
N GLN A 80 -11.75 17.83 18.82
CA GLN A 80 -11.59 17.11 17.56
C GLN A 80 -10.15 16.59 17.42
N ARG A 81 -10.00 15.48 16.70
CA ARG A 81 -8.72 14.92 16.28
C ARG A 81 -8.66 14.97 14.76
N CYS A 82 -7.63 15.59 14.22
CA CYS A 82 -7.31 15.52 12.81
C CYS A 82 -6.54 14.23 12.51
N VAL A 83 -6.95 13.55 11.45
CA VAL A 83 -6.25 12.39 10.89
C VAL A 83 -6.04 12.58 9.41
N VAL A 84 -4.78 12.46 8.98
CA VAL A 84 -4.36 12.62 7.60
C VAL A 84 -3.72 11.33 7.14
N LEU A 85 -4.31 10.70 6.13
CA LEU A 85 -3.68 9.64 5.35
C LEU A 85 -3.02 10.29 4.13
N GLN A 86 -1.71 10.18 4.04
CA GLN A 86 -0.94 10.74 2.94
C GLN A 86 -0.14 9.64 2.27
N TYR A 87 -0.29 9.52 0.97
CA TYR A 87 0.56 8.66 0.17
C TYR A 87 1.81 9.44 -0.27
N ASP A 88 2.98 8.94 0.11
CA ASP A 88 4.26 9.39 -0.43
C ASP A 88 4.59 8.48 -1.63
N GLU A 89 4.62 9.07 -2.82
CA GLU A 89 4.74 8.36 -4.11
C GLU A 89 6.04 7.55 -4.23
N ALA A 90 5.97 6.40 -4.90
CA ALA A 90 7.15 5.62 -5.22
C ALA A 90 7.99 6.32 -6.30
N ALA A 91 9.32 6.30 -6.13
CA ALA A 91 10.24 6.82 -7.13
C ALA A 91 10.61 5.71 -8.11
N TRP A 92 10.24 5.89 -9.38
CA TRP A 92 10.54 4.97 -10.46
C TRP A 92 11.67 5.50 -11.34
N ALA A 93 12.60 4.62 -11.72
CA ALA A 93 13.61 4.90 -12.75
C ALA A 93 13.91 3.63 -13.54
N ASN A 94 14.11 3.79 -14.85
CA ASN A 94 14.48 2.69 -15.76
C ASN A 94 13.53 1.47 -15.68
N GLY A 95 12.23 1.71 -15.43
CA GLY A 95 11.23 0.64 -15.28
C GLY A 95 11.28 -0.12 -13.94
N THR A 96 12.05 0.37 -12.97
CA THR A 96 12.15 -0.23 -11.63
C THR A 96 11.88 0.79 -10.52
N VAL A 97 11.34 0.33 -9.39
CA VAL A 97 11.20 1.17 -8.20
C VAL A 97 12.57 1.38 -7.56
N ASN A 98 13.05 2.62 -7.56
CA ASN A 98 14.25 3.04 -6.83
C ASN A 98 13.96 3.18 -5.35
N THR A 99 12.84 3.83 -5.03
CA THR A 99 12.40 4.07 -3.65
C THR A 99 10.92 3.71 -3.54
N TYR A 100 10.60 2.77 -2.66
CA TYR A 100 9.22 2.39 -2.40
C TYR A 100 8.42 3.56 -1.85
N GLY A 101 7.19 3.67 -2.34
CA GLY A 101 6.20 4.57 -1.78
C GLY A 101 5.72 4.06 -0.42
N LYS A 102 5.16 4.97 0.36
CA LYS A 102 4.65 4.65 1.70
C LYS A 102 3.36 5.39 1.98
N LEU A 103 2.45 4.71 2.67
CA LEU A 103 1.25 5.32 3.21
C LEU A 103 1.53 5.74 4.65
N VAL A 104 1.44 7.03 4.91
CA VAL A 104 1.68 7.62 6.23
C VAL A 104 0.37 8.09 6.84
N LEU A 105 0.14 7.70 8.09
CA LEU A 105 -0.94 8.18 8.93
C LEU A 105 -0.39 9.23 9.88
N LYS A 106 -0.87 10.46 9.75
CA LYS A 106 -0.56 11.56 10.66
C LYS A 106 -1.79 11.88 11.50
N THR A 107 -1.63 12.07 12.79
CA THR A 107 -2.71 12.42 13.70
C THR A 107 -2.34 13.58 14.60
N LYS A 108 -3.27 14.50 14.83
CA LYS A 108 -3.09 15.67 15.71
C LYS A 108 -4.38 15.97 16.45
N ASP A 109 -4.30 16.14 17.76
CA ASP A 109 -5.44 16.55 18.59
C ASP A 109 -5.60 18.07 18.59
N ALA A 110 -6.82 18.55 18.76
CA ALA A 110 -7.11 19.98 18.90
C ALA A 110 -6.32 20.58 20.09
N GLY A 111 -5.49 21.58 19.78
CA GLY A 111 -4.59 22.24 20.73
C GLY A 111 -3.26 21.53 20.97
N ALA A 112 -2.99 20.40 20.31
CA ALA A 112 -1.66 19.80 20.32
C ALA A 112 -0.71 20.59 19.40
N ALA A 113 0.54 20.77 19.83
CA ALA A 113 1.55 21.47 19.05
C ALA A 113 2.22 20.58 17.97
N SER A 114 2.21 19.26 18.16
CA SER A 114 2.94 18.31 17.32
C SER A 114 2.04 17.26 16.68
N TRP A 115 2.47 16.80 15.50
CA TRP A 115 1.87 15.68 14.81
C TRP A 115 2.48 14.37 15.27
N SER A 116 1.63 13.37 15.52
CA SER A 116 2.06 11.96 15.54
C SER A 116 2.03 11.42 14.12
N SER A 117 3.02 10.61 13.74
CA SER A 117 3.17 10.06 12.39
C SER A 117 3.54 8.59 12.45
N ASN A 118 2.85 7.76 11.68
CA ASN A 118 3.07 6.32 11.62
C ASN A 118 2.97 5.82 10.18
N VAL A 119 3.87 4.93 9.77
CA VAL A 119 3.78 4.26 8.47
C VAL A 119 2.73 3.15 8.57
N VAL A 120 1.74 3.17 7.68
CA VAL A 120 0.68 2.16 7.57
C VAL A 120 1.07 1.08 6.58
N LEU A 121 1.66 1.47 5.45
CA LEU A 121 2.23 0.57 4.43
C LEU A 121 3.54 1.17 3.94
N GLY A 122 4.60 0.37 3.80
CA GLY A 122 5.94 0.86 3.47
C GLY A 122 6.51 0.38 2.14
N SER A 123 5.86 -0.58 1.48
CA SER A 123 6.38 -1.23 0.25
C SER A 123 5.39 -1.06 -0.90
N LEU A 124 5.02 0.19 -1.18
CA LEU A 124 4.07 0.51 -2.23
C LEU A 124 4.81 0.83 -3.54
N MET A 125 4.23 0.38 -4.64
CA MET A 125 4.73 0.56 -6.00
C MET A 125 3.83 1.47 -6.83
N ASN A 126 2.73 2.01 -6.29
CA ASN A 126 1.89 2.93 -7.03
C ASN A 126 2.70 4.14 -7.56
N HIS A 127 2.25 4.71 -8.66
CA HIS A 127 2.63 6.05 -9.07
C HIS A 127 1.44 6.74 -9.71
N SER A 128 1.37 8.06 -9.55
CA SER A 128 0.33 8.93 -10.09
C SER A 128 0.85 9.82 -11.21
N SER A 129 2.17 9.93 -11.34
CA SER A 129 2.82 10.78 -12.34
C SER A 129 3.34 9.96 -13.54
N SER A 130 3.30 10.57 -14.73
CA SER A 130 3.91 10.03 -15.96
C SER A 130 5.44 10.13 -15.96
N SER A 131 6.07 10.65 -14.91
CA SER A 131 7.54 10.69 -14.78
C SER A 131 8.15 9.35 -14.34
N GLY A 132 7.33 8.36 -13.99
CA GLY A 132 7.75 7.05 -13.49
C GLY A 132 7.41 5.86 -14.39
N VAL A 133 7.10 6.10 -15.66
CA VAL A 133 6.47 5.12 -16.56
C VAL A 133 7.25 3.81 -16.64
N THR A 134 6.52 2.72 -16.48
CA THR A 134 7.00 1.36 -16.72
C THR A 134 6.24 0.76 -17.90
N SER A 135 6.71 -0.35 -18.48
CA SER A 135 5.93 -1.08 -19.47
C SER A 135 4.59 -1.62 -18.92
N ASP A 136 4.47 -1.73 -17.59
CA ASP A 136 3.32 -2.26 -16.85
C ASP A 136 2.55 -1.13 -16.12
N ASP A 137 2.52 0.07 -16.70
CA ASP A 137 1.84 1.25 -16.15
C ASP A 137 0.36 1.00 -15.79
N SER A 138 -0.29 0.08 -16.49
CA SER A 138 -1.66 -0.34 -16.18
C SER A 138 -1.82 -0.96 -14.78
N LEU A 139 -0.74 -1.51 -14.22
CA LEU A 139 -0.70 -2.10 -12.88
C LEU A 139 -0.26 -1.09 -11.82
N PHE A 140 0.74 -0.26 -12.13
CA PHE A 140 1.40 0.62 -11.15
C PHE A 140 0.89 2.06 -11.18
N GLY A 141 0.40 2.53 -12.33
CA GLY A 141 -0.16 3.85 -12.58
C GLY A 141 -1.56 4.03 -11.98
N ALA A 142 -1.77 3.56 -10.76
CA ALA A 142 -3.03 3.60 -10.06
C ALA A 142 -2.98 4.60 -8.90
N GLN A 143 -3.94 5.52 -8.86
CA GLN A 143 -4.14 6.40 -7.71
C GLN A 143 -4.37 5.56 -6.43
N MET A 144 -3.72 5.95 -5.34
CA MET A 144 -3.82 5.25 -4.06
C MET A 144 -5.23 5.40 -3.47
N PHE A 145 -5.76 6.62 -3.58
CA PHE A 145 -7.07 6.99 -3.09
C PHE A 145 -7.91 7.55 -4.23
N GLY A 146 -9.21 7.30 -4.17
CA GLY A 146 -10.19 7.96 -5.04
C GLY A 146 -11.44 8.27 -4.22
N LEU A 147 -11.89 9.52 -4.23
CA LEU A 147 -13.07 9.92 -3.47
C LEU A 147 -14.23 10.31 -4.40
N ASP A 148 -15.27 9.49 -4.43
CA ASP A 148 -16.53 9.82 -5.11
C ASP A 148 -17.45 10.50 -4.08
N GLY A 149 -17.48 11.84 -4.12
CA GLY A 149 -18.31 12.64 -3.22
C GLY A 149 -19.82 12.50 -3.46
N MET A 150 -20.25 12.13 -4.67
CA MET A 150 -21.67 11.89 -4.98
C MET A 150 -22.13 10.55 -4.42
N LYS A 151 -21.33 9.51 -4.61
CA LYS A 151 -21.62 8.17 -4.08
C LYS A 151 -21.22 8.01 -2.61
N LYS A 152 -20.50 8.98 -2.05
CA LYS A 152 -19.95 8.95 -0.69
C LYS A 152 -19.09 7.71 -0.47
N VAL A 153 -18.18 7.45 -1.41
CA VAL A 153 -17.30 6.27 -1.39
C VAL A 153 -15.84 6.72 -1.46
N LEU A 154 -15.03 6.25 -0.52
CA LEU A 154 -13.58 6.30 -0.61
C LEU A 154 -13.08 4.95 -1.16
N THR A 155 -12.39 4.98 -2.28
CA THR A 155 -11.68 3.85 -2.87
C THR A 155 -10.23 3.90 -2.40
N PHE A 156 -9.70 2.75 -2.02
CA PHE A 156 -8.30 2.53 -1.64
C PHE A 156 -7.73 1.41 -2.50
N SER A 157 -6.71 1.71 -3.30
CA SER A 157 -6.13 0.80 -4.30
C SER A 157 -4.61 0.69 -4.17
N PRO A 158 -4.10 0.11 -3.07
CA PRO A 158 -2.67 -0.08 -2.89
C PRO A 158 -2.14 -1.16 -3.84
N VAL A 159 -0.93 -0.95 -4.34
CA VAL A 159 -0.12 -1.94 -5.03
C VAL A 159 1.12 -2.15 -4.17
N ALA A 160 1.05 -3.13 -3.27
CA ALA A 160 2.16 -3.46 -2.37
C ALA A 160 2.98 -4.61 -2.93
N GLY A 161 4.30 -4.61 -2.74
CA GLY A 161 5.12 -5.71 -3.21
C GLY A 161 6.61 -5.47 -3.11
N SER A 162 7.37 -6.39 -3.73
CA SER A 162 8.83 -6.35 -3.83
C SER A 162 9.31 -6.98 -5.14
N TYR A 163 10.59 -6.87 -5.46
CA TYR A 163 11.20 -7.59 -6.58
C TYR A 163 11.73 -8.96 -6.14
N SER A 164 11.52 -9.98 -6.98
CA SER A 164 12.18 -11.28 -6.88
C SER A 164 12.64 -11.71 -8.27
N GLY A 165 13.93 -12.03 -8.41
CA GLY A 165 14.52 -12.42 -9.71
C GLY A 165 14.37 -11.36 -10.80
N GLY A 166 14.39 -10.07 -10.44
CA GLY A 166 14.22 -8.95 -11.38
C GLY A 166 12.78 -8.70 -11.85
N LYS A 167 11.80 -9.47 -11.36
CA LYS A 167 10.38 -9.28 -11.66
C LYS A 167 9.64 -8.71 -10.45
N PRO A 168 8.71 -7.76 -10.65
CA PRO A 168 7.89 -7.25 -9.56
C PRO A 168 6.90 -8.35 -9.13
N ILE A 169 6.86 -8.61 -7.83
CA ILE A 169 5.91 -9.49 -7.17
C ILE A 169 5.03 -8.61 -6.29
N THR A 170 3.77 -8.45 -6.70
CA THR A 170 2.84 -7.52 -6.04
C THR A 170 1.56 -8.20 -5.57
N SER A 171 0.86 -7.49 -4.71
CA SER A 171 -0.50 -7.73 -4.30
C SER A 171 -1.24 -6.40 -4.33
N ASN A 172 -2.39 -6.41 -5.01
CA ASN A 172 -3.25 -5.27 -5.17
C ASN A 172 -4.67 -5.67 -4.82
N VAL A 173 -5.24 -5.04 -3.80
CA VAL A 173 -6.62 -5.27 -3.40
C VAL A 173 -7.29 -3.92 -3.29
N THR A 174 -8.14 -3.62 -4.26
CA THR A 174 -8.97 -2.42 -4.22
C THR A 174 -10.11 -2.64 -3.24
N THR A 175 -10.21 -1.76 -2.24
CA THR A 175 -11.30 -1.76 -1.27
C THR A 175 -12.06 -0.45 -1.34
N THR A 176 -13.38 -0.50 -1.15
CA THR A 176 -14.23 0.68 -1.07
C THR A 176 -14.82 0.81 0.33
N PHE A 177 -14.85 2.04 0.84
CA PHE A 177 -15.39 2.39 2.13
C PHE A 177 -16.55 3.37 1.95
N THR A 178 -17.62 3.19 2.71
CA THR A 178 -18.72 4.17 2.74
C THR A 178 -18.31 5.38 3.58
N ALA A 179 -18.03 6.49 2.92
CA ALA A 179 -17.54 7.74 3.50
C ALA A 179 -18.70 8.77 3.61
N ARG A 180 -19.55 8.61 4.63
CA ARG A 180 -20.85 9.31 4.74
C ARG A 180 -20.76 10.85 4.85
N ASN A 181 -19.63 11.34 5.37
CA ASN A 181 -19.41 12.74 5.72
C ASN A 181 -18.36 13.44 4.84
N VAL A 182 -18.21 12.97 3.60
CA VAL A 182 -17.33 13.57 2.60
C VAL A 182 -17.87 14.93 2.17
N LYS A 183 -17.03 15.97 2.19
CA LYS A 183 -17.38 17.33 1.78
C LYS A 183 -18.72 17.79 2.36
N ALA A 184 -18.95 17.50 3.65
CA ALA A 184 -20.15 17.96 4.32
C ALA A 184 -20.21 19.49 4.22
N THR A 185 -21.36 20.04 3.80
CA THR A 185 -21.52 21.49 3.61
C THR A 185 -22.42 22.12 4.68
N ASN A 186 -23.13 21.32 5.48
CA ASN A 186 -24.09 21.83 6.45
C ASN A 186 -24.14 21.02 7.76
N PRO A 187 -23.55 21.53 8.86
CA PRO A 187 -22.61 22.66 8.89
C PRO A 187 -21.31 22.32 8.14
N THR A 188 -20.63 23.34 7.60
CA THR A 188 -19.30 23.14 7.00
C THR A 188 -18.30 22.73 8.10
N PRO A 189 -17.60 21.60 7.96
CA PRO A 189 -16.62 21.14 8.94
C PRO A 189 -15.44 22.11 9.03
N ASP A 190 -15.00 22.38 10.26
CA ASP A 190 -13.80 23.17 10.50
C ASP A 190 -12.56 22.27 10.54
N PHE A 191 -11.71 22.36 9.51
CA PHE A 191 -10.44 21.64 9.43
C PHE A 191 -9.26 22.43 10.03
N SER A 192 -9.48 23.52 10.77
CA SER A 192 -8.42 24.30 11.43
C SER A 192 -7.51 23.44 12.32
N VAL A 193 -8.04 22.37 12.93
CA VAL A 193 -7.27 21.40 13.72
C VAL A 193 -6.21 20.65 12.90
N CYS A 194 -6.40 20.57 11.59
CA CYS A 194 -5.49 19.94 10.64
C CYS A 194 -4.42 20.88 10.08
N SER A 195 -4.46 22.17 10.45
CA SER A 195 -3.41 23.15 10.10
C SER A 195 -2.24 23.15 11.09
#